data_AF-A0A2G6G6X3-F1
#
_entry.id   AF-A0A2G6G6X3-F1
#
_cell.length_a   1.000
_cell.length_b   1.000
_cell.length_c   1.000
_cell.angle_alpha   90.00
_cell.angle_beta   90.00
_cell.angle_gamma   90.00
#
_symmetry.space_group_name_H-M   'P 1'
#
loop_
_entity.id
_entity.type
_entity.pdbx_description
1 polymer ?
#
loop_
_entity_poly.entity_id
_entity_poly.type
_entity_poly.pdbx_seq_one_letter_code
_entity_poly.pdbx_strand_id
1 'polypeptide(L)'
;MGQKNLKVVLELRDDLEEKEREEVIAYIEKWKNKFRIEKIDDVTYCRKGDNKNYGDDFGDVTFFFHQMGDVKQYFKKLELIKIQSGKKYVTV
;
A
#
# COMPACT_ATOMS: atom_id res chain seq x y z
N MET A 1 2.15 -11.47 17.85
CA MET A 1 2.22 -10.89 16.50
C MET A 1 1.57 -9.52 16.57
N GLY A 2 2.33 -8.44 16.36
CA GLY A 2 1.79 -7.08 16.43
C GLY A 2 0.75 -6.89 15.33
N GLN A 3 -0.43 -6.37 15.66
CA GLN A 3 -1.41 -6.03 14.64
C GLN A 3 -0.81 -4.96 13.71
N LYS A 4 -0.68 -5.26 12.42
CA LYS A 4 -0.29 -4.29 11.40
C LYS A 4 -1.42 -3.28 11.23
N ASN A 5 -1.35 -2.23 12.02
CA ASN A 5 -2.40 -1.24 12.18
C ASN A 5 -2.50 -0.25 11.00
N LEU A 6 -1.58 -0.31 10.03
CA LEU A 6 -1.61 0.53 8.84
C LEU A 6 -1.24 -0.30 7.61
N LYS A 7 -2.09 -0.24 6.59
CA LYS A 7 -1.92 -0.99 5.34
C LYS A 7 -2.53 -0.25 4.16
N VAL A 8 -2.05 -0.54 2.96
CA VAL A 8 -2.57 -0.04 1.70
C VAL A 8 -3.18 -1.19 0.93
N VAL A 9 -4.37 -1.00 0.37
CA VAL A 9 -5.00 -1.93 -0.57
C VAL A 9 -4.92 -1.32 -1.97
N LEU A 10 -4.25 -2.03 -2.87
CA LEU A 10 -4.07 -1.67 -4.27
C LEU A 10 -4.64 -2.79 -5.14
N GLU A 11 -5.62 -2.45 -5.96
CA GLU A 11 -6.18 -3.36 -6.94
C GLU A 11 -6.21 -2.67 -8.31
N LEU A 12 -5.49 -3.25 -9.27
CA LEU A 12 -5.41 -2.74 -10.64
C LEU A 12 -6.75 -2.93 -11.35
N ARG A 13 -7.05 -2.07 -12.33
CA ARG A 13 -8.19 -2.30 -13.22
C ARG A 13 -7.96 -3.58 -14.04
N ASP A 14 -9.06 -4.25 -14.38
CA ASP A 14 -9.01 -5.50 -15.14
C ASP A 14 -8.76 -5.25 -16.64
N ASP A 15 -9.05 -4.04 -17.11
CA ASP A 15 -9.01 -3.60 -18.51
C ASP A 15 -7.68 -2.93 -18.94
N LEU A 16 -6.66 -2.95 -18.09
CA LEU A 16 -5.35 -2.39 -18.44
C LEU A 16 -4.71 -3.15 -19.59
N GLU A 17 -4.14 -2.42 -20.54
CA GLU A 17 -3.26 -2.99 -21.55
C GLU A 17 -2.02 -3.61 -20.86
N GLU A 18 -1.43 -4.63 -21.49
CA GLU A 18 -0.27 -5.33 -20.94
C GLU A 18 0.87 -4.37 -20.59
N LYS A 19 1.14 -3.40 -21.47
CA LYS A 19 2.17 -2.37 -21.26
C LYS A 19 1.86 -1.46 -20.07
N GLU A 20 0.61 -1.01 -19.91
CA GLU A 20 0.20 -0.18 -18.77
C GLU A 20 0.35 -0.95 -17.46
N ARG A 21 -0.03 -2.24 -17.49
CA ARG A 21 0.10 -3.16 -16.35
C ARG A 21 1.56 -3.35 -15.94
N GLU A 22 2.47 -3.53 -16.91
CA GLU A 22 3.90 -3.64 -16.62
C GLU A 22 4.47 -2.34 -16.02
N GLU A 23 4.12 -1.19 -16.60
CA GLU A 23 4.58 0.12 -16.14
C GLU A 23 4.11 0.42 -14.70
N VAL A 24 2.83 0.17 -14.39
CA VAL A 24 2.31 0.40 -13.04
C VAL A 24 2.88 -0.60 -12.04
N ILE A 25 3.08 -1.86 -12.41
CA ILE A 25 3.73 -2.86 -11.54
C ILE A 25 5.17 -2.43 -11.24
N ALA A 26 5.93 -1.99 -12.24
CA ALA A 26 7.30 -1.48 -12.03
C ALA A 26 7.31 -0.25 -11.10
N TYR A 27 6.33 0.64 -11.24
CA TYR A 27 6.15 1.80 -10.36
C TYR A 27 5.83 1.38 -8.92
N ILE A 28 4.89 0.44 -8.73
CA ILE A 28 4.56 -0.15 -7.42
C ILE A 28 5.81 -0.78 -6.78
N GLU A 29 6.55 -1.61 -7.52
CA GLU A 29 7.73 -2.31 -7.02
C GLU A 29 8.86 -1.35 -6.61
N LYS A 30 9.09 -0.29 -7.41
CA LYS A 30 10.06 0.76 -7.08
C LYS A 30 9.78 1.37 -5.71
N TRP A 31 8.54 1.79 -5.46
CA TRP A 31 8.17 2.43 -4.20
C TRP A 31 8.03 1.45 -3.05
N LYS A 32 7.56 0.23 -3.33
CA LYS A 32 7.53 -0.88 -2.36
C LYS A 32 8.92 -1.12 -1.79
N ASN A 33 9.93 -1.23 -2.66
CA ASN A 33 11.32 -1.44 -2.26
C ASN A 33 11.89 -0.22 -1.52
N LYS A 34 11.63 1.00 -2.01
CA LYS A 34 12.12 2.24 -1.39
C LYS A 34 11.62 2.43 0.04
N PHE A 35 10.35 2.12 0.31
CA PHE A 35 9.72 2.30 1.62
C PHE A 35 9.66 1.00 2.45
N ARG A 36 10.39 -0.05 2.04
CA ARG A 36 10.43 -1.35 2.75
C ARG A 36 9.03 -1.91 3.03
N ILE A 37 8.13 -1.74 2.07
CA ILE A 37 6.79 -2.28 2.10
C ILE A 37 6.86 -3.74 1.64
N GLU A 38 6.06 -4.60 2.24
CA GLU A 38 5.84 -5.96 1.81
C GLU A 38 4.38 -6.15 1.40
N LYS A 39 4.20 -6.96 0.35
CA LYS A 39 2.91 -7.44 -0.09
C LYS A 39 2.56 -8.68 0.75
N ILE A 40 1.44 -8.64 1.47
CA ILE A 40 1.03 -9.73 2.38
C ILE A 40 -0.07 -10.62 1.81
N ASP A 41 -0.79 -10.14 0.81
CA ASP A 41 -1.76 -10.88 0.00
C ASP A 41 -1.85 -10.23 -1.38
N ASP A 42 -2.77 -10.68 -2.23
CA ASP A 42 -2.87 -10.26 -3.63
C ASP A 42 -2.99 -8.75 -3.86
N VAL A 43 -3.52 -8.00 -2.89
CA VAL A 43 -3.83 -6.57 -3.04
C VAL A 43 -3.34 -5.73 -1.87
N THR A 44 -2.91 -6.36 -0.77
CA THR A 44 -2.60 -5.65 0.48
C THR A 44 -1.10 -5.52 0.70
N TYR A 45 -0.70 -4.30 1.04
CA TYR A 45 0.66 -3.85 1.23
C TYR A 45 0.80 -3.25 2.63
N CYS A 46 1.89 -3.56 3.33
CA CYS A 46 2.17 -3.04 4.67
C CYS A 46 3.67 -2.98 4.93
N ARG A 47 4.14 -2.32 5.97
CA ARG A 47 5.57 -2.28 6.29
C ARG A 47 6.12 -3.67 6.61
N LYS A 48 7.36 -3.94 6.17
CA LYS A 48 8.11 -5.17 6.49
C LYS A 48 8.65 -5.15 7.94
N GLY A 49 8.36 -6.20 8.71
CA GLY A 49 8.93 -6.45 10.05
C GLY A 49 7.95 -6.31 11.23
N ASP A 50 8.33 -6.88 12.39
CA ASP A 50 7.57 -6.77 13.65
C ASP A 50 7.96 -5.49 14.40
N ASN A 51 6.96 -4.65 14.68
CA ASN A 51 7.13 -3.39 15.37
C ASN A 51 7.49 -3.57 16.85
N LYS A 52 8.77 -3.38 17.19
CA LYS A 52 9.17 -3.10 18.58
C LYS A 52 9.11 -1.61 18.93
N ASN A 53 9.01 -0.71 17.95
CA ASN A 53 8.94 0.75 18.16
C ASN A 53 7.76 1.35 17.41
N TYR A 54 6.72 1.75 18.14
CA TYR A 54 5.44 2.29 17.69
C TYR A 54 5.51 3.68 16.98
N GLY A 55 6.68 4.14 16.54
CA GLY A 55 6.90 5.53 16.13
C GLY A 55 6.85 5.82 14.63
N ASP A 56 7.25 4.89 13.76
CA ASP A 56 7.69 5.24 12.39
C ASP A 56 6.92 4.57 11.24
N ASP A 57 5.90 3.75 11.49
CA ASP A 57 5.20 3.03 10.39
C ASP A 57 4.25 3.92 9.61
N PHE A 58 3.81 5.01 10.25
CA PHE A 58 2.89 5.94 9.63
C PHE A 58 3.51 6.61 8.40
N GLY A 59 4.81 6.94 8.46
CA GLY A 59 5.51 7.58 7.36
C GLY A 59 5.56 6.71 6.11
N ASP A 60 6.24 5.57 6.17
CA ASP A 60 6.53 4.73 5.01
C ASP A 60 5.27 4.27 4.27
N VAL A 61 4.26 3.78 5.00
CA VAL A 61 3.02 3.27 4.41
C VAL A 61 2.17 4.41 3.82
N THR A 62 2.13 5.57 4.48
CA THR A 62 1.39 6.75 3.98
C THR A 62 2.09 7.38 2.77
N PHE A 63 3.43 7.44 2.76
CA PHE A 63 4.18 7.91 1.60
C PHE A 63 4.02 6.96 0.42
N PHE A 64 4.05 5.65 0.66
CA PHE A 64 3.75 4.66 -0.37
C PHE A 64 2.34 4.88 -0.97
N PHE A 65 1.31 5.02 -0.14
CA PHE A 65 -0.05 5.35 -0.58
C PHE A 65 -0.09 6.64 -1.41
N HIS A 66 0.57 7.70 -0.92
CA HIS A 66 0.60 8.99 -1.61
C HIS A 66 1.21 8.89 -3.01
N GLN A 67 2.30 8.11 -3.18
CA GLN A 67 2.89 7.88 -4.51
C GLN A 67 1.95 7.11 -5.44
N MET A 68 1.14 6.18 -4.92
CA MET A 68 0.13 5.50 -5.74
C MET A 68 -0.97 6.47 -6.24
N GLY A 69 -1.13 7.62 -5.58
CA GLY A 69 -1.98 8.71 -6.04
C GLY A 69 -1.60 9.28 -7.41
N ASP A 70 -0.31 9.26 -7.76
CA ASP A 70 0.19 9.74 -9.07
C ASP A 70 -0.26 8.85 -10.23
N VAL A 71 -0.55 7.59 -9.93
CA VAL A 71 -0.93 6.54 -10.88
C VAL A 71 -2.34 6.00 -10.59
N LYS A 72 -3.16 6.78 -9.86
CA LYS A 72 -4.49 6.36 -9.36
C LYS A 72 -5.43 5.86 -10.46
N GLN A 73 -5.27 6.36 -11.69
CA GLN A 73 -6.09 5.99 -12.86
C GLN A 73 -6.01 4.51 -13.22
N TYR A 74 -4.95 3.81 -12.81
CA TYR A 74 -4.75 2.39 -13.10
C TYR A 74 -5.31 1.47 -12.03
N PHE A 75 -5.89 2.02 -10.96
CA PHE A 75 -6.46 1.23 -9.87
C PHE A 75 -7.99 1.29 -9.91
N LYS A 76 -8.64 0.13 -9.78
CA LYS A 76 -10.06 0.07 -9.42
C LYS A 76 -10.26 0.20 -7.90
N LYS A 77 -9.19 0.01 -7.12
CA LYS A 77 -9.17 0.23 -5.67
C LYS A 77 -7.82 0.75 -5.20
N LEU A 78 -7.84 1.86 -4.48
CA LEU A 78 -6.69 2.47 -3.81
C LEU A 78 -7.16 2.96 -2.44
N GLU A 79 -6.80 2.26 -1.37
CA GLU A 79 -7.24 2.58 0.00
C GLU A 79 -6.07 2.55 0.99
N LEU A 80 -5.99 3.54 1.87
CA LEU A 80 -5.19 3.48 3.09
C LEU A 80 -6.09 3.09 4.27
N ILE A 81 -5.79 1.96 4.89
CA ILE A 81 -6.55 1.42 6.02
C ILE A 81 -5.73 1.56 7.30
N LYS A 82 -6.29 2.28 8.27
CA LYS A 82 -5.73 2.40 9.63
C LYS A 82 -6.66 1.72 10.64
N ILE A 83 -6.12 0.83 11.47
CA ILE A 83 -6.80 0.22 12.61
C ILE A 83 -6.31 0.90 13.88
N GLN A 84 -7.21 1.56 14.61
CA GLN A 84 -6.89 2.25 15.85
C GLN A 84 -7.98 1.96 16.89
N SER A 85 -7.58 1.40 18.03
CA SER A 85 -8.51 1.03 19.13
C SER A 85 -9.68 0.15 18.67
N GLY A 86 -9.40 -0.83 17.80
CA GLY A 86 -10.41 -1.73 17.23
C GLY A 86 -11.29 -1.12 16.14
N LYS A 87 -11.12 0.17 15.83
CA LYS A 87 -11.87 0.86 14.76
C LYS A 87 -11.06 0.91 13.48
N LYS A 88 -11.74 0.66 12.34
CA LYS A 88 -11.19 0.77 10.99
C LYS A 88 -11.48 2.16 10.43
N TYR A 89 -10.43 2.83 9.97
CA TYR A 89 -10.49 4.09 9.23
C TYR A 89 -9.98 3.84 7.81
N VAL A 90 -10.68 4.38 6.81
CA VAL A 90 -10.35 4.20 5.40
C VAL A 90 -10.20 5.57 4.76
N THR A 91 -9.09 5.77 4.06
CA THR A 91 -8.85 6.92 3.18
C THR A 91 -8.77 6.40 1.75
N VAL A 92 -9.43 7.10 0.82
CA VAL A 92 -9.46 6.81 -0.63
C VAL A 92 -8.86 7.97 -1.42
#